data_AF-A0A7C5GJF2-F1
#
_entry.id   AF-A0A7C5GJF2-F1
#
_cell.length_a   1.000
_cell.length_b   1.000
_cell.length_c   1.000
_cell.angle_alpha   90.00
_cell.angle_beta   90.00
_cell.angle_gamma   90.00
#
_symmetry.space_group_name_H-M   'P 1'
#
loop_
_entity.id
_entity.type
_entity.pdbx_description
1 polymer ?
#
loop_
_entity_poly.entity_id
_entity_poly.type
_entity_poly.pdbx_seq_one_letter_code
_entity_poly.pdbx_strand_id
1 'polypeptide(L)'
;MTKLKKVAILGRPNVGKSSLFNRLARQRDAITSDVVGTTRDIKKRVVTISGNRDFEVIDTGGIDDSTEMFATVKKLSLRTAEEADIILYIVDGKNIPDEEDKELFYGLQELGKPIALIVNKIDNDKDETLRYWDFLEFGAN
;
A
#
# COMPACT_ATOMS: atom_id res chain seq x y z
N MET A 1 16.01 -21.05 7.16
CA MET A 1 14.74 -20.63 6.54
C MET A 1 14.97 -19.32 5.81
N THR A 2 14.61 -19.25 4.53
CA THR A 2 14.74 -18.03 3.72
C THR A 2 13.81 -16.95 4.29
N LYS A 3 14.34 -15.74 4.54
CA LYS A 3 13.54 -14.62 5.04
C LYS A 3 12.54 -14.21 3.95
N LEU A 4 11.24 -14.24 4.25
CA LEU A 4 10.20 -13.77 3.34
C LEU A 4 10.37 -12.28 3.07
N LYS A 5 10.15 -11.88 1.81
CA LYS A 5 10.08 -10.45 1.45
C LYS A 5 8.84 -9.83 2.05
N LYS A 6 8.97 -8.65 2.64
CA LYS A 6 7.86 -7.87 3.19
C LYS A 6 7.42 -6.80 2.21
N VAL A 7 6.14 -6.81 1.85
CA VAL A 7 5.53 -5.85 0.93
C VAL A 7 4.50 -5.04 1.72
N ALA A 8 4.75 -3.76 1.91
CA ALA A 8 3.82 -2.87 2.62
C ALA A 8 2.87 -2.17 1.64
N ILE A 9 1.58 -2.22 1.95
CA ILE A 9 0.53 -1.45 1.29
C ILE A 9 0.26 -0.20 2.13
N LEU A 10 0.63 0.97 1.60
CA LEU A 10 0.56 2.27 2.28
C LEU A 10 -0.29 3.24 1.47
N GLY A 11 -0.68 4.35 2.10
CA GLY A 11 -1.54 5.39 1.52
C GLY A 11 -2.58 5.91 2.52
N ARG A 12 -3.22 7.03 2.18
CA ARG A 12 -4.24 7.65 3.03
C ARG A 12 -5.46 6.74 3.28
N PRO A 13 -6.29 7.03 4.30
CA PRO A 13 -7.54 6.31 4.51
C PRO A 13 -8.39 6.26 3.23
N ASN A 14 -9.19 5.20 3.06
CA ASN A 14 -10.17 5.06 1.96
C ASN A 14 -9.64 5.00 0.52
N VAL A 15 -8.32 4.99 0.28
CA VAL A 15 -7.74 4.81 -1.08
C VAL A 15 -7.85 3.37 -1.62
N GLY A 16 -8.24 2.41 -0.78
CA GLY A 16 -8.48 1.01 -1.19
C GLY A 16 -7.41 -0.01 -0.76
N LYS A 17 -6.56 0.32 0.21
CA LYS A 17 -5.55 -0.58 0.80
C LYS A 17 -6.10 -1.94 1.21
N SER A 18 -7.13 -1.94 2.06
CA SER A 18 -7.78 -3.15 2.58
C SER A 18 -8.37 -4.00 1.45
N SER A 19 -8.90 -3.38 0.39
CA SER A 19 -9.43 -4.08 -0.78
C SER A 19 -8.31 -4.78 -1.56
N LEU A 20 -7.17 -4.11 -1.80
CA LEU A 20 -6.02 -4.73 -2.45
C LEU A 20 -5.44 -5.86 -1.60
N PHE A 21 -5.24 -5.62 -0.30
CA PHE A 21 -4.76 -6.62 0.66
C PHE A 21 -5.64 -7.87 0.65
N ASN A 22 -6.95 -7.70 0.79
CA ASN A 22 -7.90 -8.81 0.78
C ASN A 22 -7.90 -9.53 -0.57
N ARG A 23 -7.74 -8.82 -1.69
CA ARG A 23 -7.66 -9.44 -3.01
C ARG A 23 -6.40 -10.29 -3.17
N LEU A 24 -5.25 -9.79 -2.71
CA LEU A 24 -3.98 -10.54 -2.70
C LEU A 24 -4.07 -11.77 -1.79
N ALA A 25 -4.66 -11.61 -0.60
CA ALA A 25 -4.84 -12.70 0.35
C ALA A 25 -5.85 -13.76 -0.11
N ARG A 26 -6.93 -13.36 -0.80
CA ARG A 26 -7.99 -14.28 -1.26
C ARG A 26 -7.72 -14.96 -2.59
N GLN A 27 -6.77 -14.48 -3.41
CA GLN A 27 -6.58 -15.04 -4.74
C GLN A 27 -6.09 -16.50 -4.75
N ARG A 28 -5.70 -17.09 -3.60
CA ARG A 28 -5.33 -18.50 -3.48
C ARG A 28 -5.60 -19.05 -2.07
N ASP A 29 -6.76 -19.67 -1.88
CA ASP A 29 -7.01 -20.60 -0.76
C ASP A 29 -6.11 -21.85 -0.89
N ALA A 30 -4.80 -21.69 -0.65
CA ALA A 30 -3.86 -22.77 -0.41
C ALA A 30 -2.75 -22.24 0.50
N ILE A 31 -2.99 -22.29 1.81
CA ILE A 31 -2.05 -22.01 2.90
C ILE A 31 -1.82 -20.51 3.17
N THR A 32 -2.85 -19.84 3.71
CA THR A 32 -2.66 -18.60 4.47
C THR A 32 -2.30 -18.95 5.91
N SER A 33 -1.13 -18.51 6.39
CA SER A 33 -0.83 -18.54 7.83
C SER A 33 -1.15 -17.17 8.45
N ASP A 34 -2.08 -17.19 9.40
CA ASP A 34 -2.42 -16.00 10.17
C ASP A 34 -1.32 -15.75 11.20
N VAL A 35 -0.38 -14.87 10.89
CA VAL A 35 0.51 -14.33 11.92
C VAL A 35 -0.24 -13.21 12.62
N VAL A 36 -0.90 -13.54 13.73
CA VAL A 36 -1.55 -12.55 14.61
C VAL A 36 -0.44 -11.75 15.31
N GLY A 37 -0.04 -10.63 14.70
CA GLY A 37 0.78 -9.62 15.35
C GLY A 37 -0.11 -8.69 16.16
N THR A 38 0.06 -8.64 17.48
CA THR A 38 -0.63 -7.68 18.33
C THR A 38 0.05 -6.31 18.25
N THR A 39 -0.59 -5.38 17.53
CA THR A 39 -0.59 -3.91 17.72
C THR A 39 -1.69 -3.38 16.81
N ARG A 40 -2.93 -3.59 17.28
CA ARG A 40 -4.30 -3.33 16.76
C ARG A 40 -4.59 -2.96 15.28
N ASP A 41 -3.68 -2.36 14.51
CA ASP A 41 -4.00 -1.66 13.26
C ASP A 41 -3.26 -2.19 12.01
N ILE A 42 -2.27 -3.10 12.18
CA ILE A 42 -1.49 -3.67 11.06
C ILE A 42 -1.90 -5.12 10.79
N LYS A 43 -2.37 -5.40 9.57
CA LYS A 43 -2.69 -6.76 9.09
C LYS A 43 -1.51 -7.34 8.33
N LYS A 44 -1.19 -8.62 8.59
CA LYS A 44 -0.12 -9.35 7.89
C LYS A 44 -0.62 -10.69 7.38
N ARG A 45 -0.24 -11.04 6.15
CA ARG A 45 -0.54 -12.34 5.53
C ARG A 45 0.62 -12.78 4.65
N VAL A 46 0.92 -14.08 4.67
CA VAL A 46 1.80 -14.68 3.65
C VAL A 46 0.97 -14.99 2.41
N VAL A 47 1.47 -14.57 1.24
CA VAL A 47 0.82 -14.75 -0.06
C VAL A 47 1.82 -15.36 -1.04
N THR A 48 1.36 -16.31 -1.84
CA THR A 48 2.16 -16.96 -2.89
C THR A 48 1.76 -16.44 -4.27
N ILE A 49 2.70 -15.80 -4.99
CA ILE A 49 2.50 -15.37 -6.38
C ILE A 49 2.89 -16.45 -7.40
N SER A 50 2.74 -16.15 -8.69
CA SER A 50 3.22 -16.99 -9.79
C SER A 50 4.69 -17.36 -9.63
N GLY A 51 4.98 -18.65 -9.87
CA GLY A 51 6.31 -19.23 -9.68
C GLY A 51 6.62 -19.67 -8.24
N ASN A 52 5.60 -19.91 -7.41
CA ASN A 52 5.74 -20.39 -6.01
C ASN A 52 6.64 -19.49 -5.15
N ARG A 53 6.49 -18.16 -5.32
CA ARG A 53 7.23 -17.18 -4.55
C ARG A 53 6.35 -16.63 -3.45
N ASP A 54 6.76 -16.86 -2.21
CA ASP A 54 6.07 -16.39 -1.02
C ASP A 54 6.58 -15.01 -0.60
N PHE A 55 5.67 -14.16 -0.15
CA PHE A 55 5.98 -12.88 0.47
C PHE A 55 4.96 -12.56 1.57
N GLU A 56 5.35 -11.76 2.55
CA GLU A 56 4.45 -11.24 3.58
C GLU A 56 3.90 -9.89 3.11
N VAL A 57 2.60 -9.81 2.87
CA VAL A 57 1.90 -8.53 2.62
C VAL A 57 1.49 -7.92 3.96
N ILE A 58 1.71 -6.61 4.09
CA ILE A 58 1.43 -5.82 5.29
C ILE A 58 0.47 -4.70 4.89
N ASP A 59 -0.66 -4.58 5.58
CA ASP A 59 -1.64 -3.49 5.40
C ASP A 59 -1.77 -2.68 6.69
N THR A 60 -1.55 -1.37 6.59
CA THR A 60 -1.74 -0.41 7.68
C THR A 60 -3.17 0.11 7.78
N GLY A 61 -4.06 -0.35 6.89
CA GLY A 61 -5.46 0.06 6.77
C GLY A 61 -6.41 -0.46 7.85
N GLY A 62 -5.89 -1.04 8.95
CA GLY A 62 -6.67 -1.27 10.16
C GLY A 62 -6.89 -0.01 11.00
N ILE A 63 -6.26 1.12 10.64
CA ILE A 63 -6.69 2.44 11.11
C ILE A 63 -8.09 2.70 10.55
N ASP A 64 -9.12 2.44 11.36
CA ASP A 64 -10.50 2.77 11.05
C ASP A 64 -10.75 4.27 11.23
N ASP A 65 -11.26 4.85 10.14
CA ASP A 65 -12.20 5.96 10.01
C ASP A 65 -11.89 7.39 10.52
N SER A 66 -11.75 8.28 9.52
CA SER A 66 -12.16 9.71 9.44
C SER A 66 -11.58 10.71 10.45
N THR A 67 -10.97 10.25 11.53
CA THR A 67 -10.56 11.08 12.67
C THR A 67 -9.06 11.12 12.88
N GLU A 68 -8.31 10.22 12.23
CA GLU A 68 -6.85 10.26 12.31
C GLU A 68 -6.26 11.42 11.53
N MET A 69 -5.49 12.24 12.23
CA MET A 69 -4.70 13.30 11.64
C MET A 69 -3.67 12.73 10.67
N PHE A 70 -3.42 13.45 9.57
CA PHE A 70 -2.38 13.12 8.59
C PHE A 70 -1.01 12.78 9.23
N ALA A 71 -0.63 13.48 10.30
CA ALA A 71 0.61 13.20 11.03
C ALA A 71 0.70 11.77 11.60
N THR A 72 -0.43 11.21 12.07
CA THR A 72 -0.49 9.83 12.58
C THR A 72 -0.33 8.84 11.44
N VAL A 73 -1.06 9.05 10.34
CA VAL A 73 -0.98 8.24 9.12
C VAL A 73 0.45 8.24 8.55
N LYS A 74 1.08 9.41 8.47
CA LYS A 74 2.46 9.58 8.02
C LYS A 74 3.44 8.83 8.92
N LYS A 75 3.33 8.98 10.24
CA LYS A 75 4.19 8.30 11.21
C LYS A 75 4.07 6.78 11.14
N LEU A 76 2.85 6.24 11.05
CA LEU A 76 2.65 4.79 10.92
C LEU A 76 3.20 4.28 9.58
N SER A 77 2.95 5.01 8.50
CA SER A 77 3.40 4.64 7.15
C SER A 77 4.92 4.58 7.08
N LEU A 78 5.62 5.58 7.62
CA LEU A 78 7.10 5.58 7.67
C LEU A 78 7.65 4.42 8.49
N ARG A 79 7.10 4.16 9.69
CA ARG A 79 7.51 3.00 10.51
C ARG A 79 7.30 1.66 9.81
N THR A 80 6.15 1.51 9.14
CA THR A 80 5.86 0.29 8.40
C THR A 80 6.78 0.14 7.19
N ALA A 81 7.06 1.25 6.50
CA ALA A 81 7.99 1.29 5.38
C ALA A 81 9.42 0.93 5.79
N GLU A 82 9.90 1.35 6.97
CA GLU A 82 11.20 0.98 7.52
C GLU A 82 11.36 -0.54 7.69
N GLU A 83 10.28 -1.26 8.01
CA GLU A 83 10.28 -2.73 8.14
C GLU A 83 10.10 -3.48 6.81
N ALA A 84 9.58 -2.81 5.78
CA ALA A 84 9.26 -3.42 4.50
C ALA A 84 10.49 -3.57 3.57
N ASP A 85 10.47 -4.55 2.69
CA ASP A 85 11.43 -4.66 1.58
C ASP A 85 10.96 -3.89 0.33
N ILE A 86 9.63 -3.82 0.12
CA ILE A 86 8.99 -3.17 -1.04
C ILE A 86 7.77 -2.39 -0.54
N ILE A 87 7.53 -1.22 -1.14
CA ILE A 87 6.40 -0.36 -0.81
C ILE A 87 5.44 -0.29 -2.01
N LEU A 88 4.16 -0.51 -1.74
CA LEU A 88 3.05 -0.23 -2.66
C LEU A 88 2.29 0.97 -2.10
N TYR A 89 2.48 2.14 -2.70
CA TYR A 89 1.81 3.37 -2.28
C TYR A 89 0.55 3.58 -3.11
N ILE A 90 -0.61 3.50 -2.46
CA ILE A 90 -1.91 3.60 -3.12
C ILE A 90 -2.49 5.00 -2.95
N VAL A 91 -3.02 5.55 -4.05
CA VAL A 91 -3.75 6.82 -4.11
C VAL A 91 -5.13 6.61 -4.74
N ASP A 92 -6.07 7.51 -4.45
CA ASP A 92 -7.40 7.53 -5.08
C ASP A 92 -7.35 8.31 -6.41
N GLY A 93 -7.50 7.61 -7.53
CA GLY A 93 -7.45 8.18 -8.88
C GLY A 93 -8.72 8.92 -9.31
N LYS A 94 -9.78 8.99 -8.51
CA LYS A 94 -11.01 9.72 -8.90
C LYS A 94 -10.78 11.22 -9.03
N ASN A 95 -9.88 11.77 -8.20
CA ASN A 95 -9.51 13.18 -8.17
C ASN A 95 -8.06 13.36 -8.64
N ILE A 96 -7.65 14.63 -8.78
CA ILE A 96 -6.24 15.00 -8.96
C ILE A 96 -5.42 14.59 -7.71
N PRO A 97 -4.08 14.44 -7.84
CA PRO A 97 -3.18 14.22 -6.72
C PRO A 97 -3.43 15.14 -5.53
N ASP A 98 -3.52 14.57 -4.34
CA ASP A 98 -3.56 15.33 -3.09
C ASP A 98 -2.13 15.67 -2.63
N GLU A 99 -1.93 16.87 -2.10
CA GLU A 99 -0.63 17.32 -1.59
C GLU A 99 -0.16 16.49 -0.38
N GLU A 100 -1.08 16.02 0.46
CA GLU A 100 -0.76 15.08 1.56
C GLU A 100 -0.24 13.75 1.03
N ASP A 101 -0.79 13.27 -0.10
CA ASP A 101 -0.32 12.04 -0.74
C ASP A 101 1.08 12.21 -1.32
N LYS A 102 1.36 13.36 -1.96
CA LYS A 102 2.70 13.70 -2.46
C LYS A 102 3.71 13.82 -1.32
N GLU A 103 3.37 14.55 -0.26
CA GLU A 103 4.24 14.75 0.90
C GLU A 103 4.63 13.40 1.52
N LEU A 104 3.66 12.49 1.68
CA LEU A 104 3.93 11.16 2.21
C LEU A 104 4.76 10.31 1.24
N PHE A 105 4.44 10.32 -0.05
CA PHE A 105 5.17 9.57 -1.07
C PHE A 105 6.65 9.97 -1.14
N TYR A 106 6.96 11.27 -1.15
CA TYR A 106 8.34 11.77 -1.18
C TYR A 106 9.11 11.36 0.08
N GLY A 107 8.49 11.46 1.26
CA GLY A 107 9.11 10.97 2.49
C GLY A 107 9.39 9.46 2.48
N LEU A 108 8.58 8.67 1.77
CA LEU A 108 8.83 7.23 1.59
C LEU A 108 9.96 6.95 0.60
N GLN A 109 10.13 7.78 -0.45
CA GLN A 109 11.23 7.65 -1.40
C GLN A 109 12.59 7.88 -0.76
N GLU A 110 12.70 8.76 0.22
CA GLU A 110 13.93 9.02 0.97
C GLU A 110 14.51 7.77 1.66
N LEU A 111 13.69 6.73 1.88
CA LEU A 111 14.13 5.45 2.44
C LEU A 111 14.97 4.60 1.47
N GLY A 112 15.04 4.97 0.19
CA GLY A 112 15.83 4.28 -0.83
C GLY A 112 15.34 2.86 -1.15
N LYS A 113 14.07 2.56 -0.84
CA LYS A 113 13.45 1.25 -1.06
C LYS A 113 12.66 1.22 -2.37
N PRO A 114 12.55 0.07 -3.05
CA PRO A 114 11.64 -0.08 -4.18
C PRO A 114 10.22 0.32 -3.78
N ILE A 115 9.67 1.29 -4.51
CA ILE A 115 8.33 1.82 -4.29
C ILE A 115 7.58 1.86 -5.62
N ALA A 116 6.33 1.41 -5.60
CA ALA A 116 5.41 1.52 -6.73
C ALA A 116 4.23 2.40 -6.34
N LEU A 117 3.92 3.40 -7.17
CA LEU A 117 2.68 4.16 -7.09
C LEU A 117 1.55 3.34 -7.73
N ILE A 118 0.44 3.20 -7.01
CA ILE A 118 -0.77 2.51 -7.48
C ILE A 118 -1.91 3.54 -7.47
N VAL A 119 -2.30 3.98 -8.66
CA VAL A 119 -3.48 4.83 -8.85
C VAL A 119 -4.71 3.93 -8.88
N ASN A 120 -5.46 3.89 -7.77
CA ASN A 120 -6.60 2.99 -7.60
C ASN A 120 -7.93 3.67 -7.96
N LYS A 121 -9.00 2.88 -8.08
CA LYS A 121 -10.37 3.34 -8.40
C LYS A 121 -10.54 4.00 -9.78
N ILE A 122 -9.70 3.60 -10.74
CA ILE A 122 -9.90 3.90 -12.15
C ILE A 122 -10.89 2.87 -12.72
N ASP A 123 -12.12 3.29 -12.99
CA ASP A 123 -13.22 2.39 -13.36
C ASP A 123 -13.36 2.22 -14.89
N ASN A 124 -12.75 3.09 -15.71
CA ASN A 124 -12.80 3.04 -17.18
C ASN A 124 -11.59 3.71 -17.87
N ASP A 125 -11.37 3.40 -19.14
CA ASP A 125 -10.23 3.87 -19.96
C ASP A 125 -10.18 5.39 -20.12
N LYS A 126 -11.34 6.06 -20.07
CA LYS A 126 -11.42 7.52 -20.16
C LYS A 126 -10.86 8.16 -18.89
N ASP A 127 -11.20 7.63 -17.73
CA ASP A 127 -10.65 8.08 -16.44
C ASP A 127 -9.16 7.81 -16.37
N GLU A 128 -8.68 6.66 -16.88
CA GLU A 128 -7.26 6.35 -16.97
C GLU A 128 -6.50 7.41 -17.79
N THR A 129 -6.98 7.68 -19.01
CA THR A 129 -6.34 8.65 -19.92
C THR A 129 -6.29 10.05 -19.34
N LEU A 130 -7.37 10.47 -18.66
CA LEU A 130 -7.45 11.78 -18.03
C LEU A 130 -6.49 11.90 -16.83
N ARG A 131 -6.36 10.84 -16.03
CA ARG A 131 -5.62 10.87 -14.75
C ARG A 131 -4.14 10.54 -14.90
N TYR A 132 -3.75 9.82 -15.95
CA TYR A 132 -2.37 9.42 -16.17
C TYR A 132 -1.39 10.61 -16.03
N TRP A 133 -1.70 11.72 -16.70
CA TRP A 133 -0.85 12.91 -16.68
C TRP A 133 -0.77 13.58 -15.31
N ASP A 134 -1.89 13.64 -14.58
CA ASP A 134 -1.95 14.25 -13.26
C ASP A 134 -1.01 13.52 -12.28
N PHE A 135 -1.01 12.17 -12.30
CA PHE A 135 -0.21 11.38 -11.35
C PHE A 135 1.27 11.22 -11.72
N LEU A 136 1.70 11.64 -12.92
CA LEU A 136 3.13 11.72 -13.25
C LEU A 136 3.89 12.71 -12.36
N GLU A 137 3.19 13.68 -11.76
CA GLU A 137 3.77 14.66 -10.83
C GLU A 137 4.43 14.00 -9.60
N PHE A 138 4.03 12.77 -9.23
CA PHE A 138 4.68 12.01 -8.17
C PHE A 138 6.13 11.61 -8.50
N GLY A 139 6.55 11.64 -9.76
CA GLY A 139 7.91 11.25 -10.16
C GLY A 139 8.23 9.78 -9.87
N ALA A 140 7.21 8.92 -9.83
CA ALA A 140 7.38 7.47 -9.70
C ALA A 140 7.92 6.91 -11.03
N ASN A 141 9.24 6.73 -11.13
CA ASN A 141 9.93 6.16 -12.29
C ASN A 141 10.43 4.74 -12.02
#